data_AF-A0A4U0GLN3-F1
#
_entry.id   AF-A0A4U0GLN3-F1
#
_cell.length_a   1.000
_cell.length_b   1.000
_cell.length_c   1.000
_cell.angle_alpha   90.00
_cell.angle_beta   90.00
_cell.angle_gamma   90.00
#
_symmetry.space_group_name_H-M   'P 1'
#
loop_
_entity.id
_entity.type
_entity.pdbx_description
1 polymer ?
#
loop_
_entity_poly.entity_id
_entity_poly.type
_entity_poly.pdbx_seq_one_letter_code
_entity_poly.pdbx_strand_id
1 'polypeptide(L)'
;MDRIENYLNIVHYCLYKAEYRLHLLFNKINPAWLLIWLLMKIPFIKRRYEKMGVTRQSINRDNNNLWGDKRFGLSTVAAGGFLWGGLGLFFFSVLMMLKVAISTVLIVGCTLGAGLICYAFVFRQDKYIKYFDKYEKWSKQEKRKYGWLTVGSILLVLFSFYLCLVI
;
A
#
# COMPACT_ATOMS: atom_id res chain seq x y z
N MET A 1 7.25 2.84 -23.09
CA MET A 1 6.54 2.43 -21.86
C MET A 1 5.07 2.71 -22.07
N ASP A 2 4.21 1.72 -21.88
CA ASP A 2 2.77 1.93 -21.96
C ASP A 2 2.31 2.97 -20.92
N ARG A 3 1.46 3.91 -21.34
CA ARG A 3 0.99 5.02 -20.49
C ARG A 3 0.25 4.50 -19.25
N ILE A 4 -0.53 3.44 -19.42
CA ILE A 4 -1.28 2.78 -18.34
C ILE A 4 -0.33 2.08 -17.36
N GLU A 5 0.65 1.34 -17.88
CA GLU A 5 1.66 0.67 -17.04
C GLU A 5 2.38 1.68 -16.15
N ASN A 6 2.87 2.78 -16.74
CA ASN A 6 3.55 3.82 -15.98
C ASN A 6 2.60 4.46 -14.96
N TYR A 7 1.36 4.80 -15.32
CA TYR A 7 0.40 5.41 -14.38
C TYR A 7 0.10 4.52 -13.16
N LEU A 8 -0.19 3.22 -13.38
CA LEU A 8 -0.49 2.29 -12.30
C LEU A 8 0.71 2.10 -11.35
N ASN A 9 1.92 2.02 -11.90
CA ASN A 9 3.14 1.91 -11.10
C ASN A 9 3.44 3.20 -10.31
N ILE A 10 3.08 4.38 -10.84
CA ILE A 10 3.18 5.64 -10.10
C ILE A 10 2.25 5.64 -8.89
N VAL A 11 0.98 5.27 -9.10
CA VAL A 11 -0.01 5.18 -8.02
C VAL A 11 0.45 4.17 -6.97
N HIS A 12 0.91 2.99 -7.40
CA HIS A 12 1.44 1.95 -6.50
C HIS A 12 2.62 2.45 -5.67
N TYR A 13 3.58 3.13 -6.28
CA TYR A 13 4.73 3.69 -5.58
C TYR A 13 4.34 4.77 -4.57
N CYS A 14 3.42 5.67 -4.94
CA CYS A 14 2.92 6.69 -4.05
C CYS A 14 2.17 6.10 -2.85
N LEU A 15 1.33 5.09 -3.07
CA LEU A 15 0.67 4.32 -2.01
C LEU A 15 1.68 3.64 -1.11
N TYR A 16 2.70 2.97 -1.67
CA TYR A 16 3.78 2.34 -0.91
C TYR A 16 4.49 3.35 0.00
N LYS A 17 4.88 4.51 -0.52
CA LYS A 17 5.54 5.56 0.29
C LYS A 17 4.60 6.14 1.35
N ALA A 18 3.30 6.23 1.07
CA ALA A 18 2.31 6.71 2.04
C ALA A 18 2.16 5.69 3.18
N GLU A 19 1.91 4.42 2.87
CA GLU A 19 1.83 3.31 3.82
C GLU A 19 3.08 3.20 4.68
N TYR A 20 4.26 3.23 4.07
CA TYR A 20 5.51 3.17 4.82
C TYR A 20 5.68 4.37 5.77
N ARG A 21 5.31 5.58 5.35
CA ARG A 21 5.36 6.77 6.22
C ARG A 21 4.33 6.70 7.34
N LEU A 22 3.12 6.21 7.06
CA LEU A 22 2.08 5.98 8.06
C LEU A 22 2.57 4.96 9.08
N HIS A 23 3.15 3.84 8.63
CA HIS A 23 3.76 2.87 9.51
C HIS A 23 4.83 3.49 10.41
N LEU A 24 5.75 4.29 9.87
CA LEU A 24 6.77 4.97 10.68
C LEU A 24 6.16 5.95 11.70
N LEU A 25 5.10 6.66 11.32
CA LEU A 25 4.39 7.59 12.19
C LEU A 25 3.65 6.86 13.31
N PHE A 26 2.92 5.79 12.98
CA PHE A 26 2.28 4.93 13.97
C PHE A 26 3.32 4.27 14.85
N ASN A 27 4.42 3.75 14.32
CA ASN A 27 5.50 3.16 15.13
C ASN A 27 6.11 4.18 16.11
N LYS A 28 6.21 5.46 15.71
CA LYS A 28 6.67 6.55 16.60
C LYS A 28 5.67 6.86 17.74
N ILE A 29 4.38 6.71 17.48
CA ILE A 29 3.29 7.07 18.40
C ILE A 29 2.74 5.84 19.15
N ASN A 30 3.16 4.63 18.79
CA ASN A 30 2.49 3.38 19.19
C ASN A 30 2.57 3.15 20.71
N PRO A 31 1.44 3.03 21.43
CA PRO A 31 1.43 2.63 22.84
C PRO A 31 2.01 1.21 23.06
N ALA A 32 2.10 0.38 22.02
CA ALA A 32 2.80 -0.90 22.08
C ALA A 32 4.30 -0.75 22.45
N TRP A 33 4.95 0.38 22.14
CA TRP A 33 6.31 0.65 22.61
C TRP A 33 6.37 0.85 24.11
N LEU A 34 5.34 1.44 24.68
CA LEU A 34 5.21 1.64 26.12
C LEU A 34 5.02 0.28 26.82
N LEU A 35 4.21 -0.60 26.23
CA LEU A 35 4.04 -1.98 26.67
C LEU A 35 5.33 -2.81 26.56
N ILE A 36 6.03 -2.75 25.42
CA ILE A 36 7.33 -3.44 25.22
C ILE A 36 8.39 -2.90 26.18
N TRP A 37 8.41 -1.59 26.44
CA TRP A 37 9.31 -0.98 27.42
C TRP A 37 9.01 -1.45 28.85
N LEU A 38 7.73 -1.60 29.22
CA LEU A 38 7.33 -2.20 30.49
C LEU A 38 7.75 -3.67 30.59
N LEU A 39 7.55 -4.46 29.54
CA LEU A 39 7.97 -5.87 29.49
C LEU A 39 9.50 -6.02 29.59
N MET A 40 10.26 -5.11 28.97
CA MET A 40 11.72 -5.08 29.06
C MET A 40 12.27 -4.65 30.44
N LYS A 41 11.47 -4.07 31.32
CA LYS A 41 11.87 -3.85 32.73
C LYS A 41 11.87 -5.15 33.54
N ILE A 42 11.15 -6.17 33.09
CA ILE A 42 11.08 -7.45 33.79
C ILE A 42 12.43 -8.19 33.59
N PRO A 43 13.17 -8.50 34.67
CA PRO A 43 14.54 -8.99 34.58
C PRO A 43 14.66 -10.35 33.85
N PHE A 44 13.63 -11.19 33.91
CA PHE A 44 13.58 -12.45 33.17
C PHE A 44 13.54 -12.25 31.66
N ILE A 45 12.68 -11.34 31.19
CA ILE A 45 12.53 -11.02 29.77
C ILE A 45 13.80 -10.33 29.27
N LYS A 46 14.30 -9.33 30.01
CA LYS A 46 15.54 -8.61 29.69
C LYS A 46 16.72 -9.57 29.47
N ARG A 47 16.97 -10.49 30.41
CA ARG A 47 18.07 -11.48 30.30
C ARG A 47 17.91 -12.41 29.10
N ARG A 48 16.69 -12.79 28.74
CA ARG A 48 16.43 -13.64 27.57
C ARG A 48 16.70 -12.92 26.26
N TYR A 49 16.28 -11.66 26.14
CA TYR A 49 16.53 -10.84 24.95
C TYR A 49 18.00 -10.45 24.79
N GLU A 50 18.70 -10.15 25.90
CA GLU A 50 20.15 -9.91 25.91
C GLU A 50 20.94 -11.15 25.46
N LYS A 51 20.54 -12.36 25.90
CA LYS A 51 21.14 -13.63 25.44
C LYS A 51 20.94 -13.91 23.95
N MET A 52 19.88 -13.38 23.34
CA MET A 52 19.62 -13.49 21.91
C MET A 52 20.29 -12.38 21.09
N GLY A 53 21.06 -11.47 21.73
CA GLY A 53 21.68 -10.32 21.07
C GLY A 53 20.68 -9.26 20.59
N VAL A 54 19.42 -9.36 21.03
CA VAL A 54 18.33 -8.50 20.54
C VAL A 54 18.36 -7.17 21.28
N THR A 55 18.96 -6.17 20.63
CA THR A 55 18.98 -4.78 21.10
C THR A 55 17.73 -4.04 20.63
N ARG A 56 17.27 -3.00 21.34
CA ARG A 56 16.18 -2.11 20.90
C ARG A 56 16.34 -1.62 19.45
N GLN A 57 17.58 -1.40 19.03
CA GLN A 57 17.93 -0.98 17.69
C GLN A 57 17.74 -2.09 16.65
N SER A 58 17.96 -3.36 17.02
CA SER A 58 17.70 -4.52 16.15
C SER A 58 16.21 -4.72 15.90
N ILE A 59 15.36 -4.62 16.94
CA ILE A 59 13.90 -4.70 16.80
C ILE A 59 13.37 -3.60 15.86
N ASN A 60 13.85 -2.37 16.01
CA ASN A 60 13.46 -1.26 15.13
C ASN A 60 13.95 -1.46 13.69
N ARG A 61 15.16 -1.98 13.51
CA ARG A 61 15.74 -2.26 12.20
C ARG A 61 14.96 -3.38 11.50
N ASP A 62 14.68 -4.47 12.19
CA ASP A 62 13.96 -5.62 11.65
C ASP A 62 12.53 -5.24 11.30
N ASN A 63 11.84 -4.49 12.17
CA ASN A 63 10.52 -3.96 11.85
C ASN A 63 10.57 -3.01 10.64
N ASN A 64 11.48 -2.03 10.60
CA ASN A 64 11.56 -1.15 9.43
C ASN A 64 11.92 -1.89 8.13
N ASN A 65 12.72 -2.96 8.21
CA ASN A 65 13.03 -3.81 7.07
C ASN A 65 11.79 -4.60 6.60
N LEU A 66 11.01 -5.16 7.53
CA LEU A 66 9.76 -5.87 7.23
C LEU A 66 8.71 -4.98 6.54
N TRP A 67 8.69 -3.69 6.86
CA TRP A 67 7.72 -2.76 6.26
C TRP A 67 8.28 -2.05 5.02
N GLY A 68 9.57 -1.73 5.00
CA GLY A 68 10.24 -0.93 3.96
C GLY A 68 10.89 -1.74 2.84
N ASP A 69 10.88 -3.08 2.90
CA ASP A 69 11.38 -3.89 1.79
C ASP A 69 10.49 -3.67 0.54
N LYS A 70 11.12 -3.25 -0.56
CA LYS A 70 10.42 -3.01 -1.83
C LYS A 70 9.94 -4.29 -2.51
N ARG A 71 10.50 -5.46 -2.19
CA ARG A 71 10.14 -6.76 -2.80
C ARG A 71 9.02 -7.47 -2.06
N PHE A 72 9.15 -7.53 -0.73
CA PHE A 72 8.23 -8.31 0.12
C PHE A 72 7.75 -7.54 1.35
N GLY A 73 8.04 -6.25 1.45
CA GLY A 73 7.66 -5.45 2.60
C GLY A 73 6.15 -5.29 2.70
N LEU A 74 5.64 -5.27 3.93
CA LEU A 74 4.21 -5.15 4.21
C LEU A 74 3.59 -3.91 3.58
N SER A 75 4.31 -2.78 3.50
CA SER A 75 3.82 -1.58 2.82
C SER A 75 3.67 -1.77 1.32
N THR A 76 4.50 -2.58 0.69
CA THR A 76 4.42 -2.88 -0.76
C THR A 76 3.19 -3.75 -1.05
N VAL A 77 2.97 -4.77 -0.22
CA VAL A 77 1.80 -5.66 -0.31
C VAL A 77 0.51 -4.87 -0.04
N ALA A 78 0.48 -4.07 1.02
CA ALA A 78 -0.66 -3.21 1.35
C ALA A 78 -0.98 -2.24 0.21
N ALA A 79 0.03 -1.54 -0.32
CA ALA A 79 -0.14 -0.65 -1.46
C ALA A 79 -0.66 -1.37 -2.71
N GLY A 80 -0.23 -2.61 -2.93
CA GLY A 80 -0.74 -3.46 -4.00
C GLY A 80 -2.21 -3.83 -3.80
N GLY A 81 -2.60 -4.17 -2.57
CA GLY A 81 -3.98 -4.42 -2.17
C GLY A 81 -4.87 -3.19 -2.35
N PHE A 82 -4.40 -2.00 -1.96
CA PHE A 82 -5.12 -0.74 -2.19
C PHE A 82 -5.30 -0.42 -3.67
N LEU A 83 -4.28 -0.65 -4.49
CA LEU A 83 -4.40 -0.45 -5.93
C LEU A 83 -5.42 -1.42 -6.55
N TRP A 84 -5.34 -2.70 -6.18
CA TRP A 84 -6.27 -3.72 -6.64
C TRP A 84 -7.71 -3.42 -6.19
N GLY A 85 -7.93 -3.19 -4.89
CA GLY A 85 -9.24 -2.85 -4.35
C GLY A 85 -9.80 -1.57 -4.95
N GLY A 86 -8.97 -0.54 -5.14
CA GLY A 86 -9.36 0.71 -5.77
C GLY A 86 -9.82 0.54 -7.22
N LEU A 87 -9.09 -0.25 -8.02
CA LEU A 87 -9.51 -0.57 -9.39
C LEU A 87 -10.78 -1.43 -9.43
N GLY A 88 -10.91 -2.41 -8.52
CA GLY A 88 -12.11 -3.23 -8.40
C GLY A 88 -13.34 -2.38 -8.06
N LEU A 89 -13.20 -1.48 -7.09
CA LEU A 89 -14.25 -0.55 -6.70
C LEU A 89 -14.61 0.42 -7.83
N PHE A 90 -13.62 0.90 -8.58
CA PHE A 90 -13.85 1.74 -9.75
C PHE A 90 -14.70 1.04 -10.82
N PHE A 91 -14.31 -0.18 -11.24
CA PHE A 91 -15.10 -0.93 -12.23
C PHE A 91 -16.50 -1.25 -11.72
N PHE A 92 -16.62 -1.65 -10.45
CA PHE A 92 -17.91 -1.89 -9.83
C PHE A 92 -18.81 -0.64 -9.90
N SER A 93 -18.25 0.53 -9.54
CA SER A 93 -18.97 1.81 -9.60
C SER A 93 -19.44 2.16 -11.01
N VAL A 94 -18.60 1.92 -12.02
CA VAL A 94 -18.96 2.16 -13.43
C VAL A 94 -20.11 1.25 -13.87
N LEU A 95 -20.07 -0.05 -13.55
CA LEU A 95 -21.14 -0.98 -13.93
C LEU A 95 -22.47 -0.65 -13.25
N MET A 96 -22.41 -0.22 -11.99
CA MET A 96 -23.58 0.25 -11.26
C MET A 96 -24.22 1.49 -11.89
N MET A 97 -23.41 2.48 -12.29
CA MET A 97 -23.91 3.67 -13.00
C MET A 97 -24.58 3.31 -14.34
N LEU A 98 -24.15 2.23 -14.98
CA LEU A 98 -24.78 1.67 -16.19
C LEU A 98 -26.04 0.85 -15.89
N LYS A 99 -26.52 0.85 -14.64
CA LYS A 99 -27.71 0.11 -14.16
C LYS A 99 -27.64 -1.40 -14.43
N VAL A 100 -26.43 -1.97 -14.44
CA VAL A 100 -26.25 -3.42 -14.55
C VAL A 100 -26.70 -4.07 -13.25
N ALA A 101 -27.47 -5.17 -13.35
CA ALA A 101 -27.97 -5.88 -12.19
C ALA A 101 -26.82 -6.38 -11.29
N ILE A 102 -26.90 -6.03 -10.00
CA ILE A 102 -25.89 -6.45 -9.02
C ILE A 102 -26.04 -7.94 -8.77
N SER A 103 -24.97 -8.68 -9.04
CA SER A 103 -24.85 -10.08 -8.66
C SER A 103 -23.50 -10.33 -8.04
N THR A 104 -23.40 -11.36 -7.19
CA THR A 104 -22.13 -11.81 -6.63
C THR A 104 -21.10 -12.11 -7.73
N VAL A 105 -21.57 -12.64 -8.87
CA VAL A 105 -20.73 -12.91 -10.05
C VAL A 105 -20.10 -11.64 -10.60
N LEU A 106 -20.86 -10.53 -10.66
CA LEU A 106 -20.37 -9.25 -11.15
C LEU A 106 -19.33 -8.63 -10.21
N ILE A 107 -19.56 -8.70 -8.89
CA ILE A 107 -18.61 -8.21 -7.88
C ILE A 107 -17.29 -8.99 -7.96
N VAL A 108 -17.37 -10.32 -8.04
CA VAL A 108 -16.21 -11.19 -8.23
C VAL A 108 -15.52 -10.90 -9.56
N GLY A 109 -16.28 -10.70 -10.64
CA GLY A 109 -15.76 -10.35 -11.96
C GLY A 109 -14.96 -9.05 -11.96
N CYS A 110 -15.47 -7.97 -11.35
CA CYS A 110 -14.77 -6.70 -11.21
C CYS A 110 -13.46 -6.85 -10.43
N THR A 111 -13.50 -7.62 -9.34
CA THR A 111 -12.34 -7.84 -8.48
C THR A 111 -11.28 -8.68 -9.22
N LEU A 112 -11.67 -9.78 -9.86
CA LEU A 112 -10.74 -10.60 -10.65
C LEU A 112 -10.16 -9.82 -11.84
N GLY A 113 -10.99 -9.07 -12.56
CA GLY A 113 -10.55 -8.22 -13.67
C GLY A 113 -9.52 -7.17 -13.23
N ALA A 114 -9.78 -6.48 -12.11
CA ALA A 114 -8.82 -5.56 -11.52
C ALA A 114 -7.52 -6.27 -11.10
N GLY A 115 -7.62 -7.48 -10.56
CA GLY A 115 -6.47 -8.30 -10.18
C GLY A 115 -5.61 -8.68 -11.38
N LEU A 116 -6.24 -9.06 -12.51
CA LEU A 116 -5.54 -9.37 -13.76
C LEU A 116 -4.83 -8.13 -14.34
N ILE A 117 -5.45 -6.96 -14.29
CA ILE A 117 -4.84 -5.70 -14.72
C ILE A 117 -3.63 -5.36 -13.84
N CYS A 118 -3.79 -5.41 -12.52
CA CYS A 118 -2.69 -5.21 -11.58
C CYS A 118 -1.56 -6.21 -11.82
N TYR A 119 -1.88 -7.48 -12.02
CA TYR A 119 -0.88 -8.50 -12.32
C TYR A 119 -0.14 -8.18 -13.62
N ALA A 120 -0.84 -7.94 -14.72
CA ALA A 120 -0.23 -7.73 -16.03
C ALA A 120 0.69 -6.50 -16.10
N PHE A 121 0.29 -5.39 -15.47
CA PHE A 121 0.97 -4.10 -15.59
C PHE A 121 1.88 -3.76 -14.40
N VAL A 122 1.63 -4.29 -13.21
CA VAL A 122 2.39 -3.92 -11.99
C VAL A 122 3.24 -5.09 -11.51
N PHE A 123 2.62 -6.25 -11.25
CA PHE A 123 3.30 -7.33 -10.52
C PHE A 123 4.04 -8.34 -11.40
N ARG A 124 3.70 -8.48 -12.68
CA ARG A 124 4.30 -9.47 -13.58
C ARG A 124 5.82 -9.30 -13.61
N GLN A 125 6.56 -10.35 -13.25
CA GLN A 125 8.03 -10.37 -13.22
C GLN A 125 8.64 -9.24 -12.37
N ASP A 126 7.96 -8.81 -11.31
CA ASP A 126 8.41 -7.75 -10.41
C ASP A 126 8.74 -6.42 -11.12
N LYS A 127 8.04 -6.13 -12.22
CA LYS A 127 8.19 -4.89 -13.01
C LYS A 127 8.17 -3.64 -12.13
N TYR A 128 7.27 -3.60 -11.15
CA TYR A 128 7.12 -2.47 -10.24
C TYR A 128 8.41 -2.08 -9.50
N ILE A 129 9.34 -3.02 -9.25
CA ILE A 129 10.63 -2.71 -8.61
C ILE A 129 11.45 -1.77 -9.49
N LYS A 130 11.53 -2.05 -10.80
CA LYS A 130 12.25 -1.20 -11.76
C LYS A 130 11.67 0.21 -11.78
N TYR A 131 10.35 0.32 -11.64
CA TYR A 131 9.65 1.59 -11.54
C TYR A 131 9.93 2.30 -10.21
N PHE A 132 9.92 1.58 -9.09
CA PHE A 132 10.23 2.14 -7.77
C PHE A 132 11.64 2.74 -7.74
N ASP A 133 12.63 2.04 -8.31
CA ASP A 133 14.00 2.53 -8.39
C ASP A 133 14.13 3.77 -9.28
N LYS A 134 13.34 3.85 -10.35
CA LYS A 134 13.23 5.05 -11.18
C LYS A 134 12.60 6.23 -10.41
N TYR A 135 11.49 5.99 -9.72
CA TYR A 135 10.72 7.03 -9.03
C TYR A 135 11.36 7.50 -7.72
N GLU A 136 12.26 6.70 -7.15
CA GLU A 136 13.06 7.12 -6.01
C GLU A 136 14.01 8.27 -6.36
N LYS A 137 14.51 8.28 -7.61
CA LYS A 137 15.39 9.34 -8.15
C LYS A 137 14.65 10.62 -8.55
N TRP A 138 13.32 10.64 -8.47
CA TRP A 138 12.55 11.85 -8.78
C TRP A 138 12.88 13.02 -7.86
N SER A 139 12.80 14.22 -8.45
CA SER A 139 12.88 15.49 -7.74
C SER A 139 11.73 15.65 -6.73
N LYS A 140 11.88 16.58 -5.78
CA LYS A 140 10.82 16.89 -4.81
C LYS A 140 9.53 17.36 -5.49
N GLN A 141 9.64 18.11 -6.59
CA GLN A 141 8.49 18.62 -7.34
C GLN A 141 7.72 17.49 -8.01
N GLU A 142 8.41 16.57 -8.68
CA GLU A 142 7.79 15.40 -9.31
C GLU A 142 7.08 14.52 -8.28
N LYS A 143 7.75 14.22 -7.16
CA LYS A 143 7.15 13.46 -6.05
C LYS A 143 5.86 14.11 -5.53
N ARG A 144 5.83 15.44 -5.41
CA ARG A 144 4.64 16.19 -4.98
C ARG A 144 3.53 16.14 -6.05
N LYS A 145 3.87 16.34 -7.32
CA LYS A 145 2.93 16.28 -8.45
C LYS A 145 2.23 14.92 -8.51
N TYR A 146 2.99 13.84 -8.50
CA TYR A 146 2.45 12.49 -8.59
C TYR A 146 1.76 12.03 -7.29
N GLY A 147 2.20 12.55 -6.14
CA GLY A 147 1.48 12.40 -4.88
C GLY A 147 0.07 12.99 -4.96
N TRP A 148 -0.08 14.23 -5.43
CA TRP A 148 -1.40 14.85 -5.61
C TRP A 148 -2.26 14.14 -6.66
N LEU A 149 -1.64 13.68 -7.75
CA LEU A 149 -2.34 12.86 -8.75
C LEU A 149 -2.87 11.56 -8.14
N THR A 150 -2.10 10.92 -7.26
CA THR A 150 -2.54 9.70 -6.55
C THR A 150 -3.71 10.00 -5.61
N VAL A 151 -3.64 11.08 -4.83
CA VAL A 151 -4.74 11.54 -3.97
C VAL A 151 -6.01 11.82 -4.79
N GLY A 152 -5.87 12.55 -5.91
CA GLY A 152 -6.99 12.83 -6.80
C GLY A 152 -7.60 11.56 -7.40
N SER A 153 -6.76 10.57 -7.72
CA SER A 153 -7.22 9.27 -8.23
C SER A 153 -8.03 8.50 -7.17
N ILE A 154 -7.58 8.49 -5.92
CA ILE A 154 -8.33 7.87 -4.81
C ILE A 154 -9.67 8.59 -4.59
N LEU A 155 -9.66 9.92 -4.53
CA LEU A 155 -10.87 10.72 -4.34
C LEU A 155 -11.87 10.53 -5.48
N LEU A 156 -11.39 10.41 -6.73
CA LEU A 156 -12.23 10.10 -7.88
C LEU A 156 -12.94 8.75 -7.70
N VAL A 157 -12.21 7.70 -7.33
CA VAL A 157 -12.79 6.36 -7.11
C VAL A 157 -13.84 6.40 -6.01
N LEU A 158 -13.54 7.05 -4.88
CA LEU A 158 -14.49 7.17 -3.76
C LEU A 158 -15.73 7.99 -4.14
N PHE A 159 -15.53 9.08 -4.89
CA PHE A 159 -16.62 9.92 -5.37
C PHE A 159 -17.51 9.20 -6.38
N SER A 160 -16.92 8.47 -7.33
CA SER A 160 -17.67 7.63 -8.28
C SER A 160 -18.50 6.58 -7.56
N PHE A 161 -17.93 5.92 -6.55
CA PHE A 161 -18.65 4.96 -5.74
C PHE A 161 -19.80 5.60 -4.96
N TYR A 162 -19.55 6.75 -4.33
CA TYR A 162 -20.58 7.49 -3.60
C TYR A 162 -21.72 7.94 -4.51
N LEU A 163 -21.43 8.50 -5.69
CA LEU A 163 -22.45 8.89 -6.67
C LEU A 163 -23.33 7.70 -7.07
N CYS A 164 -22.73 6.54 -7.28
CA CYS A 164 -23.44 5.30 -7.58
C CYS A 164 -24.40 4.85 -6.46
N LEU A 165 -24.16 5.20 -5.19
CA LEU A 165 -25.06 4.88 -4.09
C LEU A 165 -26.23 5.85 -3.98
N VAL A 166 -26.08 7.07 -4.51
CA VAL A 166 -27.07 8.15 -4.41
C VAL A 166 -28.03 8.17 -5.60
N ILE A 167 -27.56 7.75 -6.79
CA ILE A 167 -28.32 7.69 -8.05
C ILE A 167 -28.99 6.32 -8.19
#